data_AF-A0A149VGH5-F1
#
_entry.id   AF-A0A149VGH5-F1
#
_cell.length_a   1.000
_cell.length_b   1.000
_cell.length_c   1.000
_cell.angle_alpha   90.00
_cell.angle_beta   90.00
_cell.angle_gamma   90.00
#
_symmetry.space_group_name_H-M   'P 1'
#
loop_
_entity.id
_entity.type
_entity.pdbx_description
1 polymer ?
#
loop_
_entity_poly.entity_id
_entity_poly.type
_entity_poly.pdbx_seq_one_letter_code
_entity_poly.pdbx_strand_id
1 'polypeptide(L)'
;MTVDQIVLPASYDGHSWTAELQLLIDPDIQDLIPSELEPIVQLRIDRLRRRSQPMGDDLFLPNAETPLRLQPGFVFWPSSLPAKPGHQQADVYFTIASVLQRLRANAFEPSGKRRIVSNWFQQTILAPGNFGRFNDDVIQASLLRAAYPYELNFADTTDESYELGRLLRRVIAACESSRGGAASEFLVALATRRLQLCRKDIEQVLAIETPGVPMVRFLLETCRRLLL
;
A
#
# COMPACT_ATOMS: atom_id res chain seq x y z
N MET A 1 -0.44 5.33 -46.55
CA MET A 1 0.06 4.48 -45.46
C MET A 1 -0.27 5.21 -44.16
N THR A 2 -1.33 4.80 -43.47
CA THR A 2 -1.76 5.40 -42.20
C THR A 2 -0.90 4.80 -41.09
N VAL A 3 -0.14 5.63 -40.40
CA VAL A 3 0.64 5.21 -39.22
C VAL A 3 -0.30 5.30 -38.03
N ASP A 4 -0.68 4.16 -37.46
CA ASP A 4 -1.38 4.14 -36.17
C ASP A 4 -0.40 4.56 -35.08
N GLN A 5 -0.69 5.69 -34.43
CA GLN A 5 0.07 6.19 -33.30
C GLN A 5 -0.67 5.85 -32.00
N ILE A 6 0.00 5.16 -31.09
CA ILE A 6 -0.48 4.99 -29.72
C ILE A 6 0.09 6.16 -28.90
N VAL A 7 -0.76 7.13 -28.58
CA VAL A 7 -0.42 8.20 -27.63
C VAL A 7 -0.58 7.63 -26.23
N LEU A 8 0.54 7.39 -25.56
CA LEU A 8 0.53 7.03 -24.15
C LEU A 8 0.11 8.27 -23.33
N PRO A 9 -0.76 8.11 -22.32
CA PRO A 9 -1.05 9.21 -21.41
C PRO A 9 0.25 9.67 -20.73
N ALA A 10 0.36 10.97 -20.46
CA ALA A 10 1.45 11.49 -19.65
C ALA A 10 1.48 10.72 -18.32
N SER A 11 2.68 10.34 -17.86
CA SER A 11 2.84 9.67 -16.57
C SER A 11 2.22 10.55 -15.48
N TYR A 12 1.16 10.06 -14.83
CA TYR A 12 0.53 10.77 -13.74
C TYR A 12 1.49 10.79 -12.55
N ASP A 13 2.01 11.96 -12.17
CA ASP A 13 2.99 12.06 -11.08
C ASP A 13 2.41 11.68 -9.70
N GLY A 14 1.08 11.64 -9.55
CA GLY A 14 0.38 11.35 -8.29
C GLY A 14 0.18 9.85 -8.00
N HIS A 15 1.23 9.03 -8.07
CA HIS A 15 1.17 7.61 -7.68
C HIS A 15 1.73 7.37 -6.27
N SER A 16 1.52 6.16 -5.74
CA SER A 16 1.88 5.78 -4.36
C SER A 16 3.38 5.96 -4.05
N TRP A 17 4.27 5.59 -4.97
CA TRP A 17 5.72 5.79 -4.79
C TRP A 17 6.16 7.27 -4.80
N THR A 18 5.48 8.15 -5.56
CA THR A 18 5.77 9.58 -5.47
C THR A 18 5.33 10.11 -4.13
N ALA A 19 4.15 9.71 -3.63
CA ALA A 19 3.68 10.10 -2.30
C ALA A 19 4.63 9.64 -1.19
N GLU A 20 5.14 8.40 -1.27
CA GLU A 20 6.20 7.90 -0.37
C GLU A 20 7.46 8.74 -0.47
N LEU A 21 7.96 9.02 -1.68
CA LEU A 21 9.15 9.84 -1.86
C LEU A 21 8.98 11.24 -1.27
N GLN A 22 7.83 11.88 -1.50
CA GLN A 22 7.53 13.20 -0.94
C GLN A 22 7.50 13.17 0.60
N LEU A 23 6.93 12.12 1.20
CA LEU A 23 6.95 11.92 2.64
C LEU A 23 8.38 11.81 3.19
N LEU A 24 9.25 11.03 2.55
CA LEU A 24 10.60 10.76 3.05
C LEU A 24 11.60 11.91 2.82
N ILE A 25 11.32 12.83 1.89
CA ILE A 25 12.15 14.02 1.65
C ILE A 25 11.64 15.26 2.38
N ASP A 26 10.48 15.16 3.05
CA ASP A 26 9.93 16.25 3.84
C ASP A 26 10.89 16.57 5.01
N PRO A 27 11.40 17.81 5.13
CA PRO A 27 12.33 18.19 6.19
C PRO A 27 11.79 17.88 7.60
N ASP A 28 10.49 18.09 7.83
CA ASP A 28 9.86 17.83 9.14
C ASP A 28 9.89 16.34 9.49
N ILE A 29 9.84 15.47 8.48
CA ILE A 29 9.91 14.02 8.64
C ILE A 29 11.36 13.55 8.71
N GLN A 30 12.29 14.19 7.99
CA GLN A 30 13.71 13.86 8.07
C GLN A 30 14.26 14.03 9.49
N ASP A 31 13.82 15.06 10.20
CA ASP A 31 14.18 15.29 11.60
C ASP A 31 13.68 14.20 12.56
N LEU A 32 12.68 13.40 12.15
CA LEU A 32 12.16 12.27 12.93
C LEU A 32 12.88 10.95 12.65
N ILE A 33 13.71 10.87 11.60
CA ILE A 33 14.38 9.63 11.21
C ILE A 33 15.43 9.30 12.28
N PRO A 34 15.33 8.14 12.96
CA PRO A 34 16.38 7.68 13.87
C PRO A 34 17.70 7.47 13.13
N SER A 35 18.83 7.76 13.77
CA SER A 35 20.17 7.63 13.17
C SER A 35 20.47 6.24 12.62
N GLU A 36 19.91 5.19 13.24
CA GLU A 36 20.02 3.80 12.76
C GLU A 36 19.27 3.53 11.44
N LEU A 37 18.26 4.34 11.10
CA LEU A 37 17.45 4.21 9.88
C LEU A 37 17.89 5.15 8.75
N GLU A 38 18.66 6.20 9.04
CA GLU A 38 19.19 7.14 8.04
C GLU A 38 19.75 6.45 6.77
N PRO A 39 20.66 5.45 6.85
CA PRO A 39 21.18 4.80 5.65
C PRO A 39 20.10 4.03 4.89
N ILE A 40 19.17 3.39 5.59
CA ILE A 40 18.09 2.60 4.98
C ILE A 40 17.10 3.53 4.25
N VAL A 41 16.70 4.63 4.89
CA VAL A 41 15.81 5.62 4.29
C VAL A 41 16.47 6.32 3.11
N GLN A 42 17.76 6.67 3.20
CA GLN A 42 18.47 7.28 2.09
C GLN A 42 18.59 6.34 0.89
N LEU A 43 18.89 5.06 1.12
CA LEU A 43 18.87 4.03 0.06
C LEU A 43 17.48 3.93 -0.59
N ARG A 44 16.41 4.01 0.20
CA ARG A 44 15.04 4.01 -0.31
C ARG A 44 14.74 5.24 -1.16
N ILE A 45 15.10 6.44 -0.70
CA ILE A 45 14.95 7.71 -1.45
C ILE A 45 15.68 7.62 -2.79
N ASP A 46 16.93 7.18 -2.78
CA ASP A 46 17.74 7.02 -4.00
C ASP A 46 17.10 6.01 -4.95
N ARG A 47 16.56 4.91 -4.42
CA ARG A 47 15.86 3.91 -5.22
C ARG A 47 14.61 4.48 -5.89
N LEU A 48 13.79 5.24 -5.15
CA LEU A 48 12.57 5.87 -5.67
C LEU A 48 12.86 6.96 -6.71
N ARG A 49 14.01 7.66 -6.59
CA ARG A 49 14.47 8.64 -7.58
C ARG A 49 14.94 8.00 -8.89
N ARG A 50 15.48 6.77 -8.85
CA ARG A 50 15.92 6.02 -10.04
C ARG A 50 14.74 5.44 -10.82
N ARG A 51 14.00 6.30 -11.52
CA ARG A 51 12.85 5.93 -12.36
C ARG A 51 13.21 5.09 -13.60
N SER A 52 14.49 5.06 -14.00
CA SER A 52 14.96 4.35 -15.20
C SER A 52 15.22 2.85 -15.01
N GLN A 53 15.10 2.34 -13.78
CA GLN A 53 15.36 0.93 -13.45
C GLN A 53 14.11 0.24 -12.90
N PRO A 54 13.76 -0.97 -13.38
CA PRO A 54 12.61 -1.71 -12.88
C PRO A 54 12.81 -2.11 -11.42
N MET A 55 11.73 -2.03 -10.62
CA MET A 55 11.69 -2.54 -9.25
C MET A 55 11.23 -3.99 -9.29
N GLY A 56 11.96 -4.86 -8.61
CA GLY A 56 11.65 -6.28 -8.48
C GLY A 56 11.09 -6.57 -7.09
N ASP A 57 11.93 -7.08 -6.20
CA ASP A 57 11.61 -7.36 -4.79
C ASP A 57 11.84 -6.17 -3.84
N ASP A 58 12.22 -5.03 -4.39
CA ASP A 58 12.36 -3.75 -3.70
C ASP A 58 11.18 -2.82 -3.96
N LEU A 59 10.04 -3.35 -4.43
CA LEU A 59 8.86 -2.56 -4.78
C LEU A 59 8.20 -1.93 -3.54
N PHE A 60 8.10 -2.70 -2.46
CA PHE A 60 7.46 -2.32 -1.20
C PHE A 60 8.49 -1.95 -0.13
N LEU A 61 8.05 -1.18 0.87
CA LEU A 61 8.83 -0.81 2.05
C LEU A 61 8.68 -1.90 3.12
N PRO A 62 9.76 -2.64 3.44
CA PRO A 62 9.71 -3.66 4.47
C PRO A 62 9.76 -3.07 5.89
N ASN A 63 9.32 -3.86 6.87
CA ASN A 63 9.46 -3.53 8.30
C ASN A 63 10.92 -3.53 8.77
N ALA A 64 11.75 -4.37 8.17
CA ALA A 64 13.16 -4.55 8.52
C ALA A 64 13.97 -4.76 7.24
N GLU A 65 15.21 -5.22 7.34
CA GLU A 65 16.07 -5.45 6.18
C GLU A 65 15.54 -6.49 5.19
N THR A 66 14.66 -7.40 5.65
CA THR A 66 14.11 -8.45 4.81
C THR A 66 12.93 -7.94 3.97
N PRO A 67 12.98 -8.06 2.63
CA PRO A 67 11.88 -7.68 1.77
C PRO A 67 10.65 -8.56 2.03
N LEU A 68 9.46 -8.03 1.72
CA LEU A 68 8.22 -8.81 1.77
C LEU A 68 8.33 -9.99 0.80
N ARG A 69 7.96 -11.18 1.27
CA ARG A 69 8.00 -12.41 0.47
C ARG A 69 6.62 -13.00 0.31
N LEU A 70 6.41 -13.56 -0.88
CA LEU A 70 5.24 -14.36 -1.21
C LEU A 70 5.11 -15.54 -0.24
N GLN A 71 3.93 -15.72 0.34
CA GLN A 71 3.64 -16.86 1.20
C GLN A 71 3.28 -18.11 0.36
N PRO A 72 3.62 -19.32 0.82
CA PRO A 72 3.15 -20.55 0.20
C PRO A 72 1.62 -20.59 0.14
N GLY A 73 1.04 -20.93 -1.02
CA GLY A 73 -0.42 -21.03 -1.20
C GLY A 73 -1.10 -19.75 -1.70
N PHE A 74 -0.35 -18.86 -2.35
CA PHE A 74 -0.85 -17.65 -2.99
C PHE A 74 -2.11 -17.89 -3.85
N VAL A 75 -3.21 -17.23 -3.51
CA VAL A 75 -4.56 -17.57 -4.00
C VAL A 75 -4.76 -17.31 -5.50
N PHE A 76 -4.05 -16.32 -6.06
CA PHE A 76 -4.25 -15.92 -7.46
C PHE A 76 -3.42 -16.71 -8.47
N TRP A 77 -2.44 -17.49 -8.00
CA TRP A 77 -1.60 -18.33 -8.86
C TRP A 77 -1.78 -19.79 -8.50
N PRO A 78 -1.71 -20.71 -9.48
CA PRO A 78 -1.72 -22.13 -9.17
C PRO A 78 -0.52 -22.45 -8.27
N SER A 79 -0.66 -23.41 -7.36
CA SER A 79 0.38 -23.78 -6.38
C SER A 79 1.75 -24.14 -7.00
N SER A 80 1.76 -24.51 -8.28
CA SER A 80 2.95 -24.80 -9.07
C SER A 80 3.71 -23.57 -9.59
N LEU A 81 3.10 -22.37 -9.56
CA LEU A 81 3.76 -21.13 -9.97
C LEU A 81 4.66 -20.58 -8.85
N PRO A 82 4.19 -20.28 -7.62
CA PRO A 82 5.00 -19.69 -6.56
C PRO A 82 6.30 -20.47 -6.23
N ALA A 83 6.32 -21.77 -6.50
CA ALA A 83 7.48 -22.65 -6.28
C ALA A 83 8.56 -22.56 -7.36
N LYS A 84 8.31 -21.88 -8.50
CA LYS A 84 9.34 -21.64 -9.52
C LYS A 84 10.21 -20.46 -9.10
N PRO A 85 11.56 -20.58 -9.13
CA PRO A 85 12.44 -19.45 -8.90
C PRO A 85 12.16 -18.37 -9.97
N GLY A 86 11.89 -17.14 -9.53
CA GLY A 86 11.72 -16.00 -10.41
C GLY A 86 10.48 -15.13 -10.19
N HIS A 87 9.55 -15.50 -9.29
CA HIS A 87 8.41 -14.64 -8.99
C HIS A 87 8.77 -13.50 -8.05
N GLN A 88 8.58 -12.27 -8.51
CA GLN A 88 8.93 -11.04 -7.78
C GLN A 88 7.68 -10.35 -7.23
N GLN A 89 7.88 -9.43 -6.28
CA GLN A 89 6.80 -8.53 -5.82
C GLN A 89 6.11 -7.80 -6.99
N ALA A 90 6.87 -7.44 -8.02
CA ALA A 90 6.37 -6.79 -9.24
C ALA A 90 5.31 -7.61 -9.99
N ASP A 91 5.44 -8.93 -10.05
CA ASP A 91 4.48 -9.80 -10.74
C ASP A 91 3.11 -9.81 -10.02
N VAL A 92 3.16 -9.83 -8.69
CA VAL A 92 1.97 -9.77 -7.82
C VAL A 92 1.31 -8.42 -7.97
N TYR A 93 2.09 -7.35 -7.88
CA TYR A 93 1.61 -5.99 -8.06
C TYR A 93 0.93 -5.82 -9.42
N PHE A 94 1.56 -6.29 -10.50
CA PHE A 94 1.00 -6.22 -11.84
C PHE A 94 -0.34 -6.98 -11.93
N THR A 95 -0.43 -8.15 -11.31
CA THR A 95 -1.67 -8.94 -11.25
C THR A 95 -2.78 -8.15 -10.54
N ILE A 96 -2.50 -7.63 -9.34
CA ILE A 96 -3.48 -6.87 -8.55
C ILE A 96 -3.88 -5.58 -9.27
N ALA A 97 -2.93 -4.83 -9.81
CA ALA A 97 -3.19 -3.61 -10.58
C ALA A 97 -4.06 -3.90 -11.81
N SER A 98 -3.82 -5.01 -12.51
CA SER A 98 -4.63 -5.44 -13.66
C SER A 98 -6.06 -5.80 -13.25
N VAL A 99 -6.23 -6.48 -12.11
CA VAL A 99 -7.57 -6.79 -11.57
C VAL A 99 -8.32 -5.51 -11.23
N LEU A 100 -7.70 -4.57 -10.50
CA LEU A 100 -8.33 -3.29 -10.17
C LEU A 100 -8.63 -2.46 -11.43
N GLN A 101 -7.70 -2.42 -12.39
CA GLN A 101 -7.90 -1.71 -13.66
C GLN A 101 -9.06 -2.29 -14.46
N ARG A 102 -9.22 -3.61 -14.50
CA ARG A 102 -10.37 -4.26 -15.12
C ARG A 102 -11.68 -3.87 -14.43
N LEU A 103 -11.71 -3.83 -13.09
CA LEU A 103 -12.89 -3.40 -12.35
C LEU A 103 -13.25 -1.93 -12.60
N ARG A 104 -12.26 -1.05 -12.78
CA ARG A 104 -12.46 0.36 -13.17
C ARG A 104 -12.94 0.50 -14.61
N ALA A 105 -12.38 -0.26 -15.55
CA ALA A 105 -12.79 -0.25 -16.95
C ALA A 105 -14.25 -0.71 -17.13
N ASN A 106 -14.71 -1.63 -16.28
CA ASN A 106 -16.11 -2.07 -16.25
C ASN A 106 -17.09 -1.02 -15.67
N ALA A 107 -16.65 0.17 -15.26
CA ALA A 107 -17.52 1.19 -14.67
C ALA A 107 -18.70 1.57 -15.58
N PHE A 108 -18.49 1.52 -16.90
CA PHE A 108 -19.49 1.87 -17.92
C PHE A 108 -20.34 0.68 -18.41
N GLU A 109 -20.06 -0.54 -17.94
CA GLU A 109 -20.83 -1.71 -18.33
C GLU A 109 -22.19 -1.79 -17.60
N PRO A 110 -23.24 -2.37 -18.25
CA PRO A 110 -24.57 -2.53 -17.65
C PRO A 110 -24.56 -3.31 -16.32
N SER A 111 -25.59 -3.07 -15.50
CA SER A 111 -25.74 -3.62 -14.16
C SER A 111 -25.62 -5.16 -14.13
N GLY A 112 -24.66 -5.68 -13.37
CA GLY A 112 -24.50 -7.14 -13.14
C GLY A 112 -23.06 -7.59 -12.90
N LYS A 113 -22.06 -6.80 -13.37
CA LYS A 113 -20.65 -7.10 -13.13
C LYS A 113 -20.09 -6.28 -11.96
N ARG A 114 -19.15 -6.87 -11.22
CA ARG A 114 -18.37 -6.15 -10.20
C ARG A 114 -17.59 -5.03 -10.89
N ARG A 115 -17.67 -3.83 -10.33
CA ARG A 115 -17.07 -2.61 -10.86
C ARG A 115 -16.61 -1.70 -9.73
N ILE A 116 -15.58 -0.90 -10.00
CA ILE A 116 -15.19 0.22 -9.16
C ILE A 116 -15.66 1.48 -9.87
N VAL A 117 -16.57 2.21 -9.23
CA VAL A 117 -17.13 3.46 -9.75
C VAL A 117 -16.68 4.60 -8.86
N SER A 118 -16.19 5.67 -9.47
CA SER A 118 -15.87 6.93 -8.80
C SER A 118 -16.45 8.07 -9.62
N ASN A 119 -17.63 8.54 -9.25
CA ASN A 119 -18.26 9.72 -9.83
C ASN A 119 -18.94 10.54 -8.71
N TRP A 120 -19.52 11.68 -9.08
CA TRP A 120 -20.16 12.60 -8.14
C TRP A 120 -21.33 12.00 -7.32
N PHE A 121 -21.91 10.88 -7.76
CA PHE A 121 -23.08 10.27 -7.14
C PHE A 121 -22.75 8.99 -6.36
N GLN A 122 -21.69 8.29 -6.75
CA GLN A 122 -21.30 7.02 -6.17
C GLN A 122 -19.78 6.85 -6.19
N GLN A 123 -19.25 6.45 -5.04
CA GLN A 123 -17.86 6.07 -4.86
C GLN A 123 -17.80 4.63 -4.34
N THR A 124 -16.91 3.82 -4.93
CA THR A 124 -16.66 2.45 -4.50
C THR A 124 -15.35 2.41 -3.72
N ILE A 125 -15.41 1.91 -2.49
CA ILE A 125 -14.24 1.67 -1.65
C ILE A 125 -13.89 0.17 -1.65
N LEU A 126 -12.61 -0.15 -1.48
CA LEU A 126 -12.18 -1.53 -1.32
C LEU A 126 -12.59 -2.03 0.07
N ALA A 127 -13.33 -3.14 0.12
CA ALA A 127 -13.74 -3.71 1.39
C ALA A 127 -12.52 -4.05 2.28
N PRO A 128 -12.54 -3.75 3.60
CA PRO A 128 -11.45 -4.06 4.52
C PRO A 128 -11.06 -5.55 4.54
N GLY A 129 -12.05 -6.42 4.31
CA GLY A 129 -11.83 -7.86 4.20
C GLY A 129 -10.84 -8.27 3.12
N ASN A 130 -10.60 -7.45 2.09
CA ASN A 130 -9.55 -7.72 1.10
C ASN A 130 -8.15 -7.72 1.72
N PHE A 131 -7.91 -6.92 2.77
CA PHE A 131 -6.63 -6.91 3.48
C PHE A 131 -6.53 -8.08 4.47
N GLY A 132 -7.64 -8.52 5.06
CA GLY A 132 -7.66 -9.59 6.06
C GLY A 132 -7.66 -11.01 5.48
N ARG A 133 -8.21 -11.19 4.27
CA ARG A 133 -8.49 -12.51 3.69
C ARG A 133 -7.25 -13.24 3.19
N PHE A 134 -6.25 -12.52 2.71
CA PHE A 134 -5.17 -13.13 1.95
C PHE A 134 -3.93 -13.52 2.77
N ASN A 135 -3.83 -13.10 4.04
CA ASN A 135 -2.70 -13.40 4.96
C ASN A 135 -1.31 -13.38 4.28
N ASP A 136 -1.13 -12.51 3.31
CA ASP A 136 0.06 -12.37 2.47
C ASP A 136 0.35 -10.87 2.35
N ASP A 137 1.50 -10.49 2.90
CA ASP A 137 1.92 -9.10 3.00
C ASP A 137 2.10 -8.46 1.62
N VAL A 138 2.51 -9.24 0.61
CA VAL A 138 2.74 -8.75 -0.77
C VAL A 138 1.41 -8.42 -1.43
N ILE A 139 0.35 -9.20 -1.19
CA ILE A 139 -1.01 -8.87 -1.67
C ILE A 139 -1.52 -7.59 -0.99
N GLN A 140 -1.36 -7.49 0.34
CA GLN A 140 -1.80 -6.32 1.09
C GLN A 140 -1.09 -5.05 0.58
N ALA A 141 0.24 -5.09 0.46
CA ALA A 141 1.05 -4.00 -0.07
C ALA A 141 0.66 -3.64 -1.52
N SER A 142 0.45 -4.67 -2.36
CA SER A 142 0.02 -4.46 -3.75
C SER A 142 -1.33 -3.73 -3.84
N LEU A 143 -2.29 -4.10 -2.99
CA LEU A 143 -3.59 -3.41 -2.92
C LEU A 143 -3.42 -1.94 -2.50
N LEU A 144 -2.63 -1.66 -1.46
CA LEU A 144 -2.38 -0.29 -0.99
C LEU A 144 -1.72 0.60 -2.06
N ARG A 145 -0.76 0.03 -2.80
CA ARG A 145 -0.01 0.74 -3.86
C ARG A 145 -0.82 0.94 -5.13
N ALA A 146 -1.64 -0.04 -5.52
CA ALA A 146 -2.40 -0.03 -6.78
C ALA A 146 -3.76 0.70 -6.68
N ALA A 147 -4.35 0.77 -5.49
CA ALA A 147 -5.61 1.46 -5.28
C ALA A 147 -5.47 2.97 -5.47
N TYR A 148 -6.54 3.63 -5.89
CA TYR A 148 -6.59 5.10 -5.84
C TYR A 148 -6.95 5.59 -4.43
N PRO A 149 -6.55 6.81 -4.01
CA PRO A 149 -6.85 7.30 -2.66
C PRO A 149 -8.35 7.25 -2.32
N TYR A 150 -9.22 7.58 -3.28
CA TYR A 150 -10.67 7.50 -3.09
C TYR A 150 -11.19 6.06 -2.92
N GLU A 151 -10.48 5.04 -3.40
CA GLU A 151 -10.84 3.64 -3.18
C GLU A 151 -10.43 3.14 -1.78
N LEU A 152 -9.62 3.92 -1.06
CA LEU A 152 -9.13 3.66 0.29
C LEU A 152 -9.57 4.77 1.28
N ASN A 153 -10.56 5.57 0.91
CA ASN A 153 -11.10 6.60 1.79
C ASN A 153 -12.29 6.05 2.59
N PHE A 154 -12.02 5.68 3.83
CA PHE A 154 -13.02 5.18 4.79
C PHE A 154 -13.47 6.26 5.78
N ALA A 155 -13.13 7.54 5.54
CA ALA A 155 -13.40 8.62 6.49
C ALA A 155 -14.89 8.78 6.83
N ASP A 156 -15.77 8.43 5.88
CA ASP A 156 -17.23 8.55 5.99
C ASP A 156 -17.96 7.19 6.10
N THR A 157 -17.24 6.07 6.26
CA THR A 157 -17.83 4.73 6.34
C THR A 157 -17.45 4.05 7.66
N THR A 158 -18.25 4.30 8.70
CA THR A 158 -17.93 3.93 10.09
C THR A 158 -17.65 2.44 10.29
N ASP A 159 -18.47 1.56 9.72
CA ASP A 159 -18.32 0.11 9.91
C ASP A 159 -17.05 -0.41 9.21
N GLU A 160 -16.81 0.00 7.97
CA GLU A 160 -15.62 -0.38 7.22
C GLU A 160 -14.34 0.22 7.81
N SER A 161 -14.40 1.47 8.29
CA SER A 161 -13.31 2.14 9.00
C SER A 161 -12.94 1.40 10.28
N TYR A 162 -13.94 0.99 11.06
CA TYR A 162 -13.73 0.23 12.29
C TYR A 162 -13.05 -1.12 12.02
N GLU A 163 -13.54 -1.88 11.03
CA GLU A 163 -12.94 -3.18 10.67
C GLU A 163 -11.52 -3.03 10.14
N LEU A 164 -11.25 -2.02 9.31
CA LEU A 164 -9.90 -1.76 8.82
C LEU A 164 -8.98 -1.27 9.95
N GLY A 165 -9.44 -0.38 10.82
CA GLY A 165 -8.70 0.08 11.99
C GLY A 165 -8.32 -1.09 12.92
N ARG A 166 -9.25 -2.02 13.15
CA ARG A 166 -8.98 -3.26 13.89
C ARG A 166 -7.93 -4.14 13.21
N LEU A 167 -7.96 -4.26 11.89
CA LEU A 167 -6.95 -4.98 11.12
C LEU A 167 -5.57 -4.33 11.24
N LEU A 168 -5.49 -3.01 11.05
CA LEU A 168 -4.25 -2.23 11.17
C LEU A 168 -3.61 -2.41 12.55
N ARG A 169 -4.40 -2.33 13.62
CA ARG A 169 -3.90 -2.58 14.98
C ARG A 169 -3.25 -3.95 15.12
N ARG A 170 -3.86 -4.99 14.54
CA ARG A 170 -3.32 -6.35 14.57
C ARG A 170 -2.03 -6.50 13.75
N VAL A 171 -1.98 -5.88 12.57
CA VAL A 171 -0.80 -5.93 11.69
C VAL A 171 0.39 -5.21 12.34
N ILE A 172 0.16 -4.02 12.90
CA ILE A 172 1.20 -3.24 13.58
C ILE A 172 1.70 -3.97 14.83
N ALA A 173 0.80 -4.49 15.67
CA ALA A 173 1.18 -5.25 16.85
C ALA A 173 1.94 -6.55 16.51
N ALA A 174 1.72 -7.10 15.32
CA ALA A 174 2.36 -8.34 14.85
C ALA A 174 3.56 -8.08 13.92
N CYS A 175 4.11 -6.85 13.88
CA CYS A 175 5.12 -6.44 12.90
C CYS A 175 6.46 -7.22 12.94
N GLU A 176 6.75 -7.91 14.04
CA GLU A 176 7.89 -8.80 14.21
C GLU A 176 7.64 -10.23 13.66
N SER A 177 6.40 -10.52 13.28
CA SER A 177 5.96 -11.82 12.76
C SER A 177 5.55 -11.74 11.29
N SER A 178 5.42 -12.90 10.65
CA SER A 178 4.92 -13.01 9.27
C SER A 178 3.46 -12.55 9.08
N ARG A 179 2.73 -12.25 10.15
CA ARG A 179 1.36 -11.72 10.08
C ARG A 179 1.31 -10.19 10.02
N GLY A 180 2.43 -9.53 10.28
CA GLY A 180 2.54 -8.08 10.32
C GLY A 180 3.54 -7.51 9.32
N GLY A 181 3.99 -8.29 8.33
CA GLY A 181 5.08 -7.90 7.42
C GLY A 181 4.77 -6.66 6.57
N ALA A 182 3.48 -6.37 6.34
CA ALA A 182 3.01 -5.16 5.65
C ALA A 182 2.80 -3.93 6.57
N ALA A 183 3.19 -3.96 7.85
CA ALA A 183 2.93 -2.85 8.78
C ALA A 183 3.46 -1.49 8.27
N SER A 184 4.68 -1.47 7.73
CA SER A 184 5.29 -0.25 7.17
C SER A 184 4.50 0.28 5.97
N GLU A 185 3.97 -0.59 5.12
CA GLU A 185 3.14 -0.20 3.96
C GLU A 185 1.82 0.43 4.40
N PHE A 186 1.15 -0.13 5.43
CA PHE A 186 -0.05 0.49 5.98
C PHE A 186 0.23 1.87 6.58
N LEU A 187 1.32 2.02 7.33
CA LEU A 187 1.69 3.30 7.94
C LEU A 187 2.07 4.35 6.90
N VAL A 188 2.81 3.97 5.84
CA VAL A 188 3.06 4.89 4.70
C VAL A 188 1.75 5.30 4.03
N ALA A 189 0.81 4.38 3.83
CA ALA A 189 -0.49 4.70 3.24
C ALA A 189 -1.30 5.70 4.09
N LEU A 190 -1.24 5.56 5.42
CA LEU A 190 -1.85 6.52 6.37
C LEU A 190 -1.15 7.88 6.34
N ALA A 191 0.17 7.90 6.48
CA ALA A 191 0.98 9.12 6.51
C ALA A 191 0.83 9.94 5.22
N THR A 192 0.73 9.27 4.07
CA THR A 192 0.51 9.91 2.76
C THR A 192 -0.96 10.25 2.49
N ARG A 193 -1.87 10.00 3.45
CA ARG A 193 -3.33 10.18 3.34
C ARG A 193 -3.96 9.46 2.14
N ARG A 194 -3.27 8.45 1.61
CA ARG A 194 -3.83 7.56 0.58
C ARG A 194 -4.82 6.58 1.17
N LEU A 195 -4.60 6.19 2.43
CA LEU A 195 -5.55 5.46 3.26
C LEU A 195 -6.09 6.42 4.32
N GLN A 196 -7.41 6.54 4.42
CA GLN A 196 -8.06 7.40 5.41
C GLN A 196 -9.08 6.60 6.20
N LEU A 197 -9.11 6.80 7.52
CA LEU A 197 -10.09 6.20 8.43
C LEU A 197 -10.94 7.31 9.07
N CYS A 198 -12.07 6.94 9.67
CA CYS A 198 -12.79 7.83 10.58
C CYS A 198 -11.86 8.29 11.72
N ARG A 199 -12.06 9.52 12.20
CA ARG A 199 -11.23 10.14 13.25
C ARG A 199 -11.04 9.25 14.49
N LYS A 200 -12.11 8.64 14.97
CA LYS A 200 -12.06 7.74 16.14
C LYS A 200 -11.19 6.51 15.90
N ASP A 201 -11.21 5.94 14.71
CA ASP A 201 -10.46 4.72 14.40
C ASP A 201 -8.99 5.01 14.16
N ILE A 202 -8.64 6.16 13.55
CA ILE A 202 -7.25 6.58 13.43
C ILE A 202 -6.65 6.87 14.81
N GLU A 203 -7.38 7.56 15.71
CA GLU A 203 -6.94 7.78 17.09
C GLU A 203 -6.64 6.46 17.81
N GLN A 204 -7.48 5.42 17.62
CA GLN A 204 -7.22 4.08 18.18
C GLN A 204 -6.01 3.38 17.55
N VAL A 205 -5.76 3.56 16.25
CA VAL A 205 -4.59 2.97 15.57
C VAL A 205 -3.30 3.66 16.04
N LEU A 206 -3.32 4.98 16.27
CA LEU A 206 -2.14 5.72 16.69
C LEU A 206 -1.83 5.58 18.20
N ALA A 207 -2.83 5.18 19.00
CA ALA A 207 -2.69 4.89 20.42
C ALA A 207 -2.05 3.54 20.75
N ILE A 208 -1.71 2.71 19.74
CA ILE A 208 -1.01 1.43 19.98
C ILE A 208 0.36 1.71 20.62
N GLU A 209 0.79 0.79 21.50
CA GLU A 209 2.15 0.78 22.04
C GLU A 209 3.20 0.79 20.92
N THR A 210 4.25 1.57 21.12
CA THR A 210 5.30 1.74 20.13
C THR A 210 6.02 0.39 19.87
N PRO A 211 6.02 -0.11 18.62
CA PRO A 211 6.62 -1.41 18.31
C PRO A 211 8.15 -1.45 18.50
N GLY A 212 8.67 -2.68 18.68
CA GLY A 212 10.11 -2.96 18.77
C GLY A 212 10.87 -2.68 17.47
N VAL A 213 10.20 -2.83 16.32
CA VAL A 213 10.80 -2.68 15.00
C VAL A 213 11.05 -1.19 14.65
N PRO A 214 12.30 -0.77 14.39
CA PRO A 214 12.65 0.63 14.15
C PRO A 214 11.83 1.33 13.05
N MET A 215 11.70 0.71 11.86
CA MET A 215 11.00 1.32 10.73
C MET A 215 9.52 1.55 11.05
N VAL A 216 8.87 0.56 11.66
CA VAL A 216 7.45 0.64 12.04
C VAL A 216 7.24 1.68 13.12
N ARG A 217 8.15 1.77 14.11
CA ARG A 217 8.15 2.82 15.13
C ARG A 217 8.26 4.21 14.51
N PHE A 218 9.24 4.43 13.62
CA PHE A 218 9.44 5.70 12.91
C PHE A 218 8.19 6.12 12.13
N LEU A 219 7.60 5.19 11.37
CA LEU A 219 6.41 5.48 10.57
C LEU A 219 5.16 5.71 11.43
N LEU A 220 5.03 5.02 12.58
CA LEU A 220 3.95 5.25 13.52
C LEU A 220 4.04 6.65 14.14
N GLU A 221 5.24 7.08 14.50
CA GLU A 221 5.48 8.44 15.03
C GLU A 221 5.24 9.51 13.95
N THR A 222 5.66 9.23 12.72
CA THR A 222 5.33 10.07 11.55
C THR A 222 3.82 10.21 11.38
N CYS A 223 3.05 9.12 11.50
CA CYS A 223 1.60 9.18 11.44
C CYS A 223 0.99 10.01 12.59
N ARG A 224 1.52 9.88 13.82
CA ARG A 224 1.09 10.69 14.96
C ARG A 224 1.29 12.18 14.70
N ARG A 225 2.45 12.59 14.18
CA ARG A 225 2.73 14.00 13.86
C ARG A 225 1.84 14.58 12.75
N LEU A 226 1.45 13.77 11.76
CA LEU A 226 0.71 14.24 10.59
C LEU A 226 -0.82 14.18 10.73
N LEU A 227 -1.33 13.37 11.65
CA LEU A 227 -2.76 13.01 11.74
C LEU A 227 -3.42 13.35 13.08
N LEU A 228 -2.64 13.69 14.13
CA LEU A 228 -3.15 14.21 15.41
C LEU A 228 -2.88 15.71 15.52
#